data_AF-A0A3R9S240-F1
#
_entry.id   AF-A0A3R9S240-F1
#
_cell.length_a   1.000
_cell.length_b   1.000
_cell.length_c   1.000
_cell.angle_alpha   90.00
_cell.angle_beta   90.00
_cell.angle_gamma   90.00
#
_symmetry.space_group_name_H-M   'P 1'
#
loop_
_entity.id
_entity.type
_entity.pdbx_description
1 polymer ?
#
loop_
_entity_poly.entity_id
_entity_poly.type
_entity_poly.pdbx_seq_one_letter_code
_entity_poly.pdbx_strand_id
1 'polypeptide(L)'
;MSSQSSAEGLQFPIHASIKKQSTSLTGQEILSEALSIVDNKTAQQILAEKNWRKNYPIYFKALVKHGITNSNNPITIAKQGLHKAHHLFDYYRDGKHYLLKDALHIPTSTPLNTVKFKGESEAAPEWYVPYKGQKLSGQSLLDQIQKWENAGIIEPSHAKALREAAAHPEWFDLSDRTMVLFGAASEAGPLPWLAKWKANIVAIDLPNPRVWGKILNTIQQGNATLIAPSIEKVDSSAKASALRDKLGAN
;
A
#
# COMPACT_ATOMS: atom_id res chain seq x y z
N MET A 1 -12.53 -0.17 35.86
CA MET A 1 -13.04 -1.01 34.75
C MET A 1 -12.41 -0.50 33.48
N SER A 2 -11.46 -1.25 32.91
CA SER A 2 -10.80 -0.87 31.67
C SER A 2 -11.82 -0.91 30.55
N SER A 3 -12.13 0.23 29.93
CA SER A 3 -12.92 0.28 28.71
C SER A 3 -12.12 -0.42 27.61
N GLN A 4 -12.37 -1.72 27.41
CA GLN A 4 -12.00 -2.35 26.14
C GLN A 4 -12.69 -1.52 25.06
N SER A 5 -11.91 -0.79 24.28
CA SER A 5 -12.43 -0.19 23.05
C SER A 5 -13.12 -1.30 22.28
N SER A 6 -14.40 -1.12 21.96
CA SER A 6 -15.09 -2.03 21.05
C SER A 6 -14.24 -2.18 19.81
N ALA A 7 -13.95 -3.43 19.41
CA ALA A 7 -13.20 -3.68 18.20
C ALA A 7 -13.91 -2.99 17.03
N GLU A 8 -13.16 -2.25 16.23
CA GLU A 8 -13.65 -1.52 15.05
C GLU A 8 -12.75 -1.91 13.87
N GLY A 9 -13.31 -1.97 12.67
CA GLY A 9 -12.61 -2.35 11.45
C GLY A 9 -12.29 -3.84 11.35
N LEU A 10 -11.23 -4.15 10.59
CA LEU A 10 -10.79 -5.50 10.28
C LEU A 10 -10.16 -6.19 11.50
N GLN A 11 -10.64 -7.38 11.84
CA GLN A 11 -10.17 -8.15 12.98
C GLN A 11 -9.87 -9.60 12.60
N PHE A 12 -8.78 -10.14 13.16
CA PHE A 12 -8.55 -11.59 13.09
C PHE A 12 -9.69 -12.33 13.80
N PRO A 13 -10.18 -13.45 13.25
CA PRO A 13 -11.28 -14.19 13.84
C PRO A 13 -10.89 -14.81 15.18
N ILE A 14 -11.89 -14.91 16.07
CA ILE A 14 -11.78 -15.75 17.27
C ILE A 14 -11.91 -17.21 16.82
N HIS A 15 -10.82 -17.96 16.94
CA HIS A 15 -10.81 -19.38 16.56
C HIS A 15 -11.57 -20.22 17.59
N ALA A 16 -12.55 -21.02 17.14
CA ALA A 16 -13.41 -21.82 18.01
C ALA A 16 -12.64 -22.80 18.92
N SER A 17 -11.55 -23.37 18.41
CA SER A 17 -10.73 -24.36 19.12
C SER A 17 -9.96 -23.77 20.32
N ILE A 18 -9.44 -22.56 20.17
CA ILE A 18 -8.59 -21.90 21.19
C ILE A 18 -9.30 -20.74 21.89
N LYS A 19 -10.50 -20.38 21.45
CA LYS A 19 -11.34 -19.26 21.94
C LYS A 19 -10.60 -17.93 21.99
N LYS A 20 -9.65 -17.72 21.07
CA LYS A 20 -8.78 -16.52 20.99
C LYS A 20 -8.50 -16.17 19.53
N GLN A 21 -8.14 -14.91 19.29
CA GLN A 21 -7.62 -14.48 17.99
C GLN A 21 -6.27 -15.15 17.71
N SER A 22 -6.07 -15.60 16.47
CA SER A 22 -4.81 -16.22 16.05
C SER A 22 -4.45 -15.85 14.62
N THR A 23 -3.37 -15.09 14.48
CA THR A 23 -2.79 -14.76 13.17
C THR A 23 -2.19 -16.00 12.49
N SER A 24 -1.71 -16.97 13.28
CA SER A 24 -1.11 -18.20 12.77
C SER A 24 -2.14 -19.13 12.14
N LEU A 25 -3.23 -19.44 12.85
CA LEU A 25 -4.29 -20.29 12.32
C LEU A 25 -4.99 -19.63 11.12
N THR A 26 -5.23 -18.31 11.20
CA THR A 26 -5.80 -17.55 10.08
C THR A 26 -4.90 -17.59 8.85
N GLY A 27 -3.59 -17.39 9.02
CA GLY A 27 -2.62 -17.48 7.92
C GLY A 27 -2.52 -18.89 7.32
N GLN A 28 -2.59 -19.93 8.15
CA GLN A 28 -2.62 -21.33 7.69
C GLN A 28 -3.85 -21.62 6.83
N GLU A 29 -5.03 -21.24 7.29
CA GLU A 29 -6.27 -21.46 6.54
C GLU A 29 -6.27 -20.75 5.19
N ILE A 30 -5.82 -19.49 5.15
CA ILE A 30 -5.73 -18.71 3.90
C ILE A 30 -4.72 -19.33 2.95
N LEU A 31 -3.53 -19.72 3.44
CA LEU A 31 -2.49 -20.28 2.59
C LEU A 31 -2.85 -21.68 2.08
N SER A 32 -3.54 -22.47 2.91
CA SER A 32 -4.07 -23.78 2.51
C SER A 32 -5.10 -23.62 1.40
N GLU A 33 -6.08 -22.73 1.56
CA GLU A 33 -7.07 -22.46 0.51
C GLU A 33 -6.42 -21.92 -0.76
N ALA A 34 -5.44 -21.02 -0.64
CA ALA A 34 -4.71 -20.49 -1.78
C ALA A 34 -4.06 -21.59 -2.64
N LEU A 35 -3.66 -22.72 -2.03
CA LEU A 35 -3.05 -23.85 -2.74
C LEU A 35 -4.01 -24.99 -3.05
N SER A 36 -5.27 -24.96 -2.59
CA SER A 36 -6.18 -26.11 -2.63
C SER A 36 -6.35 -26.70 -4.04
N ILE A 37 -6.49 -25.84 -5.05
CA ILE A 37 -6.66 -26.23 -6.46
C ILE A 37 -5.33 -26.59 -7.14
N VAL A 38 -4.26 -25.85 -6.83
CA VAL A 38 -2.97 -25.97 -7.54
C VAL A 38 -2.10 -27.09 -6.99
N ASP A 39 -2.12 -27.30 -5.68
CA ASP A 39 -1.47 -28.40 -4.98
C ASP A 39 -2.18 -28.74 -3.66
N ASN A 40 -3.22 -29.57 -3.78
CA ASN A 40 -3.97 -30.05 -2.62
C ASN A 40 -3.08 -30.77 -1.59
N LYS A 41 -1.97 -31.41 -2.01
CA LYS A 41 -1.09 -32.10 -1.06
C LYS A 41 -0.43 -31.11 -0.11
N THR A 42 0.17 -30.04 -0.62
CA THR A 42 0.75 -28.98 0.22
C THR A 42 -0.34 -28.26 1.01
N ALA A 43 -1.52 -28.04 0.43
CA ALA A 43 -2.65 -27.45 1.15
C ALA A 43 -3.01 -28.22 2.43
N GLN A 44 -3.09 -29.56 2.36
CA GLN A 44 -3.33 -30.40 3.54
C GLN A 44 -2.17 -30.37 4.54
N GLN A 45 -0.93 -30.32 4.05
CA GLN A 45 0.25 -30.21 4.91
C GLN A 45 0.27 -28.90 5.72
N ILE A 46 -0.19 -27.79 5.13
CA ILE A 46 -0.31 -26.49 5.81
C ILE A 46 -1.25 -26.59 7.00
N LEU A 47 -2.42 -27.23 6.83
CA LEU A 47 -3.41 -27.39 7.91
C LEU A 47 -2.91 -28.29 9.03
N ALA A 48 -2.05 -29.27 8.71
CA ALA A 48 -1.45 -30.16 9.69
C ALA A 48 -0.20 -29.58 10.38
N GLU A 49 0.29 -28.41 9.97
CA GLU A 49 1.52 -27.82 10.51
C GLU A 49 1.33 -27.33 11.96
N LYS A 50 2.15 -27.85 12.86
CA LYS A 50 2.12 -27.50 14.30
C LYS A 50 3.13 -26.40 14.65
N ASN A 51 4.22 -26.28 13.91
CA ASN A 51 5.33 -25.35 14.12
C ASN A 51 5.30 -24.19 13.12
N TRP A 52 4.11 -23.61 12.90
CA TRP A 52 3.86 -22.59 11.87
C TRP A 52 4.88 -21.46 11.86
N ARG A 53 5.17 -20.87 13.03
CA ARG A 53 6.09 -19.71 13.13
C ARG A 53 7.49 -20.00 12.59
N LYS A 54 7.92 -21.25 12.61
CA LYS A 54 9.21 -21.69 12.06
C LYS A 54 9.10 -22.09 10.59
N ASN A 55 8.01 -22.77 10.23
CA ASN A 55 7.91 -23.49 8.96
C ASN A 55 7.12 -22.75 7.88
N TYR A 56 6.43 -21.63 8.20
CA TYR A 56 5.70 -20.84 7.21
C TYR A 56 6.53 -20.48 5.96
N PRO A 57 7.85 -20.17 6.03
CA PRO A 57 8.62 -19.85 4.83
C PRO A 57 8.68 -21.00 3.79
N ILE A 58 8.60 -22.26 4.24
CA ILE A 58 8.56 -23.43 3.37
C ILE A 58 7.31 -23.39 2.48
N TYR A 59 6.16 -23.06 3.07
CA TYR A 59 4.88 -23.02 2.38
C TYR A 59 4.74 -21.80 1.46
N PHE A 60 5.30 -20.65 1.85
CA PHE A 60 5.38 -19.50 0.94
C PHE A 60 6.30 -19.79 -0.25
N LYS A 61 7.41 -20.50 -0.05
CA LYS A 61 8.25 -20.97 -1.15
C LYS A 61 7.49 -21.94 -2.06
N ALA A 62 6.69 -22.86 -1.49
CA ALA A 62 5.82 -23.73 -2.28
C ALA A 62 4.80 -22.92 -3.09
N LEU A 63 4.16 -21.91 -2.49
CA LEU A 63 3.24 -21.01 -3.17
C LEU A 63 3.87 -20.35 -4.40
N VAL A 64 5.08 -19.79 -4.26
CA VAL A 64 5.80 -19.20 -5.40
C VAL A 64 6.17 -20.26 -6.43
N LYS A 65 6.74 -21.40 -5.99
CA LYS A 65 7.14 -22.50 -6.87
C LYS A 65 5.97 -22.99 -7.73
N HIS A 66 4.81 -23.20 -7.13
CA HIS A 66 3.60 -23.65 -7.83
C HIS A 66 2.99 -22.54 -8.69
N GLY A 67 3.04 -21.29 -8.23
CA GLY A 67 2.61 -20.12 -8.99
C GLY A 67 3.36 -19.99 -10.32
N ILE A 68 4.68 -20.13 -10.34
CA ILE A 68 5.48 -19.90 -11.55
C ILE A 68 5.45 -21.06 -12.57
N THR A 69 4.75 -22.16 -12.30
CA THR A 69 4.70 -23.31 -13.23
C THR A 69 3.87 -23.04 -14.49
N ASN A 70 2.92 -22.10 -14.43
CA ASN A 70 2.20 -21.57 -15.58
C ASN A 70 1.59 -20.19 -15.27
N SER A 71 1.11 -19.47 -16.28
CA SER A 71 0.57 -18.11 -16.14
C SER A 71 -0.77 -18.02 -15.39
N ASN A 72 -1.54 -19.10 -15.29
CA ASN A 72 -2.86 -19.12 -14.64
C ASN A 72 -2.77 -19.36 -13.12
N ASN A 73 -1.75 -20.10 -12.67
CA ASN A 73 -1.61 -20.49 -11.27
C ASN A 73 -1.51 -19.31 -10.30
N PRO A 74 -0.71 -18.24 -10.55
CA PRO A 74 -0.61 -17.12 -9.62
C PRO A 74 -1.97 -16.44 -9.39
N ILE A 75 -2.75 -16.28 -10.46
CA ILE A 75 -4.09 -15.69 -10.40
C ILE A 75 -5.04 -16.61 -9.61
N THR A 76 -4.98 -17.91 -9.86
CA THR A 76 -5.83 -18.90 -9.15
C THR A 76 -5.51 -18.90 -7.65
N ILE A 77 -4.22 -18.97 -7.30
CA ILE A 77 -3.75 -18.93 -5.92
C ILE A 77 -4.22 -17.66 -5.21
N ALA A 78 -4.04 -16.50 -5.84
CA ALA A 78 -4.48 -15.22 -5.29
C ALA A 78 -6.00 -15.17 -5.07
N LYS A 79 -6.78 -15.65 -6.04
CA LYS A 79 -8.25 -15.68 -5.95
C LYS A 79 -8.73 -16.58 -4.80
N GLN A 80 -8.19 -17.79 -4.66
CA GLN A 80 -8.60 -18.71 -3.60
C GLN A 80 -8.21 -18.20 -2.22
N GLY A 81 -6.98 -17.69 -2.06
CA GLY A 81 -6.54 -17.07 -0.81
C GLY A 81 -7.39 -15.86 -0.41
N LEU A 82 -7.68 -14.96 -1.37
CA LEU A 82 -8.52 -13.79 -1.12
C LEU A 82 -9.96 -14.18 -0.78
N HIS A 83 -10.52 -15.17 -1.48
CA HIS A 83 -11.84 -15.71 -1.20
C HIS A 83 -11.92 -16.22 0.25
N LYS A 84 -10.91 -16.98 0.71
CA LYS A 84 -10.84 -17.43 2.11
C LYS A 84 -10.74 -16.27 3.07
N ALA A 85 -9.88 -15.29 2.80
CA ALA A 85 -9.71 -14.11 3.65
C ALA A 85 -11.04 -13.34 3.82
N HIS A 86 -11.77 -13.11 2.73
CA HIS A 86 -13.07 -12.43 2.75
C HIS A 86 -14.11 -13.15 3.64
N HIS A 87 -14.05 -14.47 3.71
CA HIS A 87 -14.98 -15.29 4.50
C HIS A 87 -14.50 -15.59 5.92
N LEU A 88 -13.24 -15.29 6.23
CA LEU A 88 -12.61 -15.64 7.49
C LEU A 88 -12.42 -14.45 8.42
N PHE A 89 -12.10 -13.28 7.88
CA PHE A 89 -11.89 -12.10 8.71
C PHE A 89 -13.21 -11.53 9.22
N ASP A 90 -13.19 -11.15 10.50
CA ASP A 90 -14.27 -10.38 11.11
C ASP A 90 -14.10 -8.90 10.75
N TYR A 91 -15.22 -8.21 10.58
CA TYR A 91 -15.26 -6.78 10.37
C TYR A 91 -16.28 -6.17 11.33
N TYR A 92 -15.85 -5.16 12.08
CA TYR A 92 -16.73 -4.45 13.02
C TYR A 92 -16.96 -3.02 12.54
N ARG A 93 -18.21 -2.58 12.56
CA ARG A 93 -18.56 -1.17 12.31
C ARG A 93 -19.71 -0.75 13.19
N ASP A 94 -19.58 0.41 13.84
CA ASP A 94 -20.61 0.97 14.73
C ASP A 94 -21.06 -0.04 15.80
N GLY A 95 -20.12 -0.82 16.35
CA GLY A 95 -20.39 -1.86 17.34
C GLY A 95 -21.11 -3.12 16.82
N LYS A 96 -21.36 -3.22 15.52
CA LYS A 96 -21.94 -4.41 14.88
C LYS A 96 -20.87 -5.28 14.24
N HIS A 97 -21.09 -6.59 14.28
CA HIS A 97 -20.21 -7.60 13.69
C HIS A 97 -20.69 -8.01 12.29
N TYR A 98 -19.73 -8.16 11.38
CA TYR A 98 -19.89 -8.59 10.00
C TYR A 98 -18.70 -9.46 9.58
N LEU A 99 -18.79 -10.08 8.42
CA LEU A 99 -17.62 -10.66 7.74
C LEU A 99 -17.00 -9.63 6.80
N LEU A 100 -15.69 -9.76 6.52
CA LEU A 100 -14.99 -8.89 5.59
C LEU A 100 -15.66 -8.83 4.21
N LYS A 101 -16.19 -9.95 3.71
CA LYS A 101 -16.93 -9.99 2.42
C LYS A 101 -18.10 -9.01 2.36
N ASP A 102 -18.70 -8.69 3.50
CA ASP A 102 -19.88 -7.83 3.60
C ASP A 102 -19.49 -6.36 3.82
N ALA A 103 -18.22 -6.08 4.17
CA ALA A 103 -17.75 -4.76 4.61
C ALA A 103 -18.02 -3.62 3.61
N LEU A 104 -17.97 -3.92 2.31
CA LEU A 104 -18.22 -2.95 1.23
C LEU A 104 -19.71 -2.58 1.08
N HIS A 105 -20.61 -3.41 1.59
CA HIS A 105 -22.05 -3.20 1.50
C HIS A 105 -22.65 -2.57 2.76
N ILE A 106 -21.84 -2.39 3.81
CA ILE A 106 -22.27 -1.72 5.03
C ILE A 106 -22.38 -0.21 4.76
N PRO A 107 -23.56 0.41 4.93
CA PRO A 107 -23.72 1.84 4.75
C PRO A 107 -22.77 2.62 5.68
N THR A 108 -22.20 3.69 5.16
CA THR A 108 -21.41 4.62 5.98
C THR A 108 -22.33 5.72 6.51
N SER A 109 -22.31 5.96 7.81
CA SER A 109 -23.11 6.99 8.49
C SER A 109 -22.51 8.39 8.35
N THR A 110 -21.20 8.48 8.15
CA THR A 110 -20.45 9.75 8.07
C THR A 110 -20.01 10.03 6.63
N PRO A 111 -20.56 11.04 5.95
CA PRO A 111 -20.09 11.43 4.63
C PRO A 111 -18.69 12.04 4.70
N LEU A 112 -17.87 11.77 3.69
CA LEU A 112 -16.56 12.40 3.55
C LEU A 112 -16.66 13.68 2.71
N ASN A 113 -15.93 14.70 3.14
CA ASN A 113 -15.68 15.93 2.41
C ASN A 113 -14.34 15.81 1.67
N THR A 114 -14.21 16.56 0.58
CA THR A 114 -12.96 16.64 -0.19
C THR A 114 -12.25 17.95 0.11
N VAL A 115 -11.00 17.87 0.55
CA VAL A 115 -10.10 19.00 0.73
C VAL A 115 -9.07 19.00 -0.40
N LYS A 116 -8.85 20.15 -1.02
CA LYS A 116 -7.78 20.36 -1.99
C LYS A 116 -6.70 21.25 -1.39
N PHE A 117 -5.44 20.89 -1.57
CA PHE A 117 -4.30 21.67 -1.11
C PHE A 117 -3.21 21.65 -2.18
N LYS A 118 -2.78 22.83 -2.65
CA LYS A 118 -1.78 22.96 -3.71
C LYS A 118 -0.40 23.25 -3.10
N GLY A 119 0.63 22.61 -3.65
CA GLY A 119 2.02 22.94 -3.34
C GLY A 119 2.39 24.35 -3.78
N GLU A 120 3.47 24.88 -3.20
CA GLU A 120 3.90 26.28 -3.36
C GLU A 120 5.13 26.44 -4.27
N SER A 121 5.78 25.34 -4.67
CA SER A 121 6.94 25.38 -5.55
C SER A 121 6.53 25.61 -7.01
N GLU A 122 7.30 26.44 -7.70
CA GLU A 122 7.20 26.66 -9.15
C GLU A 122 8.31 25.92 -9.92
N ALA A 123 9.09 25.07 -9.25
CA ALA A 123 10.16 24.31 -9.87
C ALA A 123 9.63 23.38 -10.98
N ALA A 124 10.35 23.31 -12.09
CA ALA A 124 10.07 22.31 -13.12
C ALA A 124 10.33 20.90 -12.57
N PRO A 125 9.56 19.88 -13.00
CA PRO A 125 9.81 18.50 -12.64
C PRO A 125 11.23 18.07 -13.04
N GLU A 126 11.95 17.50 -12.08
CA GLU A 126 13.26 16.90 -12.29
C GLU A 126 13.29 15.46 -11.76
N TRP A 127 14.16 14.63 -12.32
CA TRP A 127 14.44 13.30 -11.81
C TRP A 127 15.93 13.07 -11.64
N TYR A 128 16.27 12.42 -10.54
CA TYR A 128 17.62 12.02 -10.19
C TYR A 128 17.57 10.79 -9.28
N VAL A 129 18.68 10.06 -9.19
CA VAL A 129 18.80 8.92 -8.28
C VAL A 129 19.68 9.31 -7.09
N PRO A 130 19.15 9.33 -5.84
CA PRO A 130 19.96 9.55 -4.66
C PRO A 130 20.82 8.31 -4.39
N TYR A 131 22.15 8.45 -4.43
CA TYR A 131 23.08 7.36 -4.21
C TYR A 131 24.33 7.85 -3.49
N LYS A 132 24.64 7.24 -2.33
CA LYS A 132 25.82 7.57 -1.50
C LYS A 132 26.00 9.08 -1.23
N GLY A 133 24.91 9.77 -0.92
CA GLY A 133 24.91 11.21 -0.63
C GLY A 133 24.95 12.12 -1.86
N GLN A 134 24.98 11.56 -3.07
CA GLN A 134 24.94 12.30 -4.33
C GLN A 134 23.57 12.22 -4.99
N LYS A 135 23.24 13.22 -5.80
CA LYS A 135 22.09 13.21 -6.72
C LYS A 135 22.59 12.89 -8.12
N LEU A 136 22.49 11.63 -8.53
CA LEU A 136 22.94 11.21 -9.85
C LEU A 136 21.93 11.64 -10.91
N SER A 137 22.41 12.38 -11.90
CA SER A 137 21.65 12.84 -13.05
C SER A 137 22.56 12.97 -14.28
N GLY A 138 21.97 13.09 -15.48
CA GLY A 138 22.72 13.19 -16.73
C GLY A 138 23.76 12.07 -16.88
N GLN A 139 24.98 12.42 -17.30
CA GLN A 139 26.04 11.45 -17.55
C GLN A 139 26.42 10.63 -16.30
N SER A 140 26.46 11.26 -15.12
CA SER A 140 26.81 10.56 -13.88
C SER A 140 25.83 9.43 -13.54
N LEU A 141 24.55 9.61 -13.88
CA LEU A 141 23.53 8.57 -13.74
C LEU A 141 23.73 7.48 -14.77
N LEU A 142 23.97 7.83 -16.04
CA LEU A 142 24.19 6.85 -17.11
C LEU A 142 25.40 5.95 -16.82
N ASP A 143 26.50 6.54 -16.35
CA ASP A 143 27.70 5.79 -15.95
C ASP A 143 27.42 4.85 -14.79
N GLN A 144 26.61 5.29 -13.81
CA GLN A 144 26.25 4.47 -12.67
C GLN A 144 25.31 3.32 -13.05
N ILE A 145 24.34 3.56 -13.94
CA ILE A 145 23.46 2.51 -14.47
C ILE A 145 24.30 1.46 -15.19
N GLN A 146 25.25 1.87 -16.04
CA GLN A 146 26.14 0.93 -16.75
C GLN A 146 26.97 0.09 -15.77
N LYS A 147 27.51 0.71 -14.72
CA LYS A 147 28.24 -0.01 -13.66
C LYS A 147 27.37 -1.06 -12.97
N TRP A 148 26.13 -0.72 -12.64
CA TRP A 148 25.20 -1.67 -12.00
C TRP A 148 24.81 -2.81 -12.94
N GLU A 149 24.56 -2.51 -14.21
CA GLU A 149 24.23 -3.53 -15.22
C GLU A 149 25.39 -4.49 -15.45
N ASN A 150 26.60 -3.98 -15.68
CA ASN A 150 27.80 -4.82 -15.89
C ASN A 150 28.13 -5.71 -14.68
N ALA A 151 27.82 -5.23 -13.47
CA ALA A 151 28.02 -5.99 -12.23
C ALA A 151 26.87 -6.96 -11.92
N GLY A 152 25.80 -6.99 -12.72
CA GLY A 152 24.61 -7.82 -12.47
C GLY A 152 23.78 -7.39 -11.26
N ILE A 153 23.93 -6.13 -10.81
CA ILE A 153 23.16 -5.57 -9.69
C ILE A 153 21.72 -5.27 -10.14
N ILE A 154 21.55 -4.84 -11.38
CA ILE A 154 20.25 -4.65 -12.03
C ILE A 154 20.20 -5.44 -13.34
N GLU A 155 19.02 -5.90 -13.72
CA GLU A 155 18.81 -6.60 -14.99
C GLU A 155 18.87 -5.64 -16.19
N PRO A 156 19.21 -6.12 -17.40
CA PRO A 156 19.26 -5.27 -18.60
C PRO A 156 17.95 -4.51 -18.90
N SER A 157 16.80 -5.14 -18.63
CA SER A 157 15.49 -4.51 -18.78
C SER A 157 15.29 -3.32 -17.84
N HIS A 158 15.71 -3.45 -16.57
CA HIS A 158 15.68 -2.38 -15.60
C HIS A 158 16.64 -1.25 -15.99
N ALA A 159 17.85 -1.60 -16.40
CA ALA A 159 18.85 -0.63 -16.85
C ALA A 159 18.36 0.16 -18.08
N LYS A 160 17.69 -0.52 -19.03
CA LYS A 160 17.05 0.12 -20.19
C LYS A 160 15.96 1.10 -19.74
N ALA A 161 15.05 0.70 -18.86
CA ALA A 161 13.97 1.55 -18.37
C ALA A 161 14.50 2.82 -17.67
N LEU A 162 15.57 2.72 -16.89
CA LEU A 162 16.20 3.90 -16.25
C LEU A 162 16.80 4.87 -17.29
N ARG A 163 17.40 4.36 -18.37
CA ARG A 163 17.93 5.19 -19.45
C ARG A 163 16.83 5.85 -20.26
N GLU A 164 15.73 5.13 -20.52
CA GLU A 164 14.53 5.71 -21.16
C GLU A 164 13.97 6.85 -20.31
N ALA A 165 13.79 6.65 -19.00
CA ALA A 165 13.34 7.70 -18.10
C ALA A 165 14.31 8.91 -18.07
N ALA A 166 15.62 8.69 -18.14
CA ALA A 166 16.62 9.76 -18.21
C ALA A 166 16.54 10.56 -19.52
N ALA A 167 16.19 9.90 -20.62
CA ALA A 167 16.09 10.50 -21.95
C ALA A 167 14.77 11.26 -22.16
N HIS A 168 13.76 11.01 -21.33
CA HIS A 168 12.42 11.57 -21.44
C HIS A 168 12.04 12.40 -20.19
N PRO A 169 12.70 13.54 -19.92
CA PRO A 169 12.39 14.37 -18.76
C PRO A 169 10.94 14.89 -18.76
N GLU A 170 10.29 14.99 -19.91
CA GLU A 170 8.89 15.37 -20.04
C GLU A 170 7.92 14.39 -19.37
N TRP A 171 8.31 13.13 -19.16
CA TRP A 171 7.47 12.14 -18.46
C TRP A 171 7.22 12.49 -16.99
N PHE A 172 8.04 13.36 -16.41
CA PHE A 172 7.90 13.78 -15.02
C PHE A 172 6.95 14.97 -14.85
N ASP A 173 6.42 15.55 -15.93
CA ASP A 173 5.26 16.42 -15.81
C ASP A 173 3.99 15.55 -15.74
N LEU A 174 3.48 15.35 -14.53
CA LEU A 174 2.28 14.57 -14.24
C LEU A 174 1.05 15.45 -14.02
N SER A 175 1.05 16.68 -14.54
CA SER A 175 -0.07 17.62 -14.36
C SER A 175 -1.40 17.09 -14.90
N ASP A 176 -1.37 16.17 -15.86
CA ASP A 176 -2.54 15.50 -16.46
C ASP A 176 -2.78 14.08 -15.90
N ARG A 177 -2.10 13.71 -14.82
CA ARG A 177 -2.25 12.41 -14.15
C ARG A 177 -2.78 12.57 -12.73
N THR A 178 -3.62 11.61 -12.35
CA THR A 178 -4.13 11.46 -10.99
C THR A 178 -3.62 10.15 -10.40
N MET A 179 -2.94 10.23 -9.27
CA MET A 179 -2.39 9.10 -8.54
C MET A 179 -3.15 8.92 -7.22
N VAL A 180 -3.64 7.71 -6.96
CA VAL A 180 -4.31 7.36 -5.69
C VAL A 180 -3.31 6.65 -4.79
N LEU A 181 -3.06 7.22 -3.61
CA LEU A 181 -2.14 6.66 -2.62
C LEU A 181 -2.91 6.18 -1.40
N PHE A 182 -2.96 4.85 -1.20
CA PHE A 182 -3.40 4.24 0.04
C PHE A 182 -2.21 4.09 0.98
N GLY A 183 -2.26 4.72 2.16
CA GLY A 183 -1.07 4.89 2.99
C GLY A 183 -0.10 5.90 2.36
N ALA A 184 -0.60 7.10 2.09
CA ALA A 184 0.15 8.16 1.41
C ALA A 184 1.45 8.57 2.13
N ALA A 185 1.53 8.41 3.45
CA ALA A 185 2.75 8.66 4.23
C ALA A 185 3.65 7.42 4.42
N SER A 186 3.45 6.36 3.61
CA SER A 186 4.29 5.16 3.68
C SER A 186 5.77 5.49 3.51
N GLU A 187 6.63 4.78 4.26
CA GLU A 187 8.07 5.05 4.32
C GLU A 187 8.76 4.95 2.95
N ALA A 188 8.37 3.97 2.15
CA ALA A 188 8.87 3.76 0.78
C ALA A 188 7.85 4.23 -0.28
N GLY A 189 6.95 5.13 0.08
CA GLY A 189 5.91 5.63 -0.81
C GLY A 189 6.44 6.61 -1.86
N PRO A 190 5.74 6.77 -3.00
CA PRO A 190 6.16 7.66 -4.09
C PRO A 190 5.86 9.15 -3.82
N LEU A 191 5.22 9.48 -2.69
CA LEU A 191 4.74 10.83 -2.37
C LEU A 191 5.81 11.92 -2.56
N PRO A 192 7.06 11.79 -2.07
CA PRO A 192 8.07 12.85 -2.23
C PRO A 192 8.43 13.16 -3.69
N TRP A 193 8.33 12.18 -4.59
CA TRP A 193 8.56 12.39 -6.02
C TRP A 193 7.33 12.97 -6.70
N LEU A 194 6.16 12.37 -6.48
CA LEU A 194 4.90 12.85 -7.05
C LEU A 194 4.62 14.31 -6.66
N ALA A 195 5.00 14.70 -5.43
CA ALA A 195 4.87 16.08 -4.94
C ALA A 195 5.65 17.09 -5.79
N LYS A 196 6.73 16.67 -6.47
CA LYS A 196 7.60 17.53 -7.31
C LYS A 196 7.28 17.45 -8.80
N TRP A 197 6.37 16.55 -9.17
CA TRP A 197 6.07 16.20 -10.56
C TRP A 197 4.70 16.73 -11.00
N LYS A 198 4.17 17.76 -10.33
CA LYS A 198 2.87 18.40 -10.61
C LYS A 198 1.66 17.46 -10.56
N ALA A 199 1.81 16.26 -9.98
CA ALA A 199 0.75 15.26 -9.96
C ALA A 199 -0.50 15.75 -9.23
N ASN A 200 -1.67 15.24 -9.64
CA ASN A 200 -2.87 15.28 -8.81
C ASN A 200 -2.86 14.05 -7.91
N ILE A 201 -2.85 14.22 -6.59
CA ILE A 201 -2.63 13.14 -5.63
C ILE A 201 -3.87 12.98 -4.76
N VAL A 202 -4.60 11.89 -4.93
CA VAL A 202 -5.65 11.48 -4.00
C VAL A 202 -4.98 10.69 -2.88
N ALA A 203 -4.78 11.33 -1.73
CA ALA A 203 -4.13 10.71 -0.58
C ALA A 203 -5.16 10.16 0.40
N ILE A 204 -5.07 8.86 0.70
CA ILE A 204 -5.86 8.19 1.72
C ILE A 204 -4.91 7.70 2.80
N ASP A 205 -5.11 8.19 4.02
CA ASP A 205 -4.35 7.78 5.20
C ASP A 205 -5.20 7.95 6.47
N LEU A 206 -4.75 7.32 7.55
CA LEU A 206 -5.44 7.32 8.85
C LEU A 206 -5.60 8.76 9.37
N PRO A 207 -6.65 9.08 10.15
CA PRO A 207 -6.86 10.38 10.77
C PRO A 207 -5.87 10.61 11.92
N ASN A 208 -4.60 10.80 11.55
CA ASN A 208 -3.48 10.95 12.45
C ASN A 208 -2.72 12.27 12.12
N PRO A 209 -2.72 13.25 13.05
CA PRO A 209 -2.06 14.54 12.83
C PRO A 209 -0.59 14.46 12.43
N ARG A 210 0.16 13.49 12.97
CA ARG A 210 1.59 13.33 12.64
C ARG A 210 1.78 12.88 11.18
N VAL A 211 0.91 11.97 10.72
CA VAL A 211 0.89 11.46 9.34
C VAL A 211 0.52 12.59 8.39
N TRP A 212 -0.61 13.25 8.63
CA TRP A 212 -1.07 14.34 7.77
C TRP A 212 -0.15 15.55 7.77
N GLY A 213 0.52 15.85 8.89
CA GLY A 213 1.54 16.88 8.95
C GLY A 213 2.70 16.60 8.00
N LYS A 214 3.17 15.35 7.91
CA LYS A 214 4.21 14.95 6.97
C LYS A 214 3.74 15.07 5.51
N ILE A 215 2.51 14.62 5.22
CA ILE A 215 1.94 14.70 3.87
C ILE A 215 1.84 16.16 3.43
N LEU A 216 1.21 17.00 4.26
CA LEU A 216 1.01 18.42 3.97
C LEU A 216 2.33 19.15 3.79
N ASN A 217 3.32 18.92 4.66
CA ASN A 217 4.66 19.51 4.51
C ASN A 217 5.33 19.09 3.19
N THR A 218 5.20 17.82 2.80
CA THR A 218 5.78 17.31 1.55
C THR A 218 5.12 17.95 0.33
N ILE A 219 3.78 18.06 0.34
CA ILE A 219 3.03 18.70 -0.74
C ILE A 219 3.34 20.19 -0.82
N GLN A 220 3.39 20.88 0.32
CA GLN A 220 3.65 22.33 0.38
C GLN A 220 5.01 22.69 -0.26
N GLN A 221 6.05 21.87 -0.01
CA GLN A 221 7.38 22.04 -0.61
C GLN A 221 7.45 21.68 -2.10
N GLY A 222 6.40 21.03 -2.63
CA GLY A 222 6.29 20.59 -4.01
C GLY A 222 5.41 21.50 -4.86
N ASN A 223 5.04 21.02 -6.04
CA ASN A 223 4.20 21.69 -7.04
C ASN A 223 2.94 20.86 -7.39
N ALA A 224 2.69 19.77 -6.65
CA ALA A 224 1.54 18.89 -6.81
C ALA A 224 0.25 19.47 -6.21
N THR A 225 -0.88 18.87 -6.60
CA THR A 225 -2.19 19.13 -5.97
C THR A 225 -2.62 17.93 -5.15
N LEU A 226 -2.76 18.11 -3.85
CA LEU A 226 -3.33 17.12 -2.94
C LEU A 226 -4.87 17.18 -2.95
N ILE A 227 -5.49 16.01 -2.95
CA ILE A 227 -6.91 15.77 -2.78
C ILE A 227 -7.02 14.79 -1.59
N ALA A 228 -7.63 15.23 -0.50
CA ALA A 228 -7.66 14.46 0.75
C ALA A 228 -9.07 14.38 1.33
N PRO A 229 -9.43 13.26 1.98
CA PRO A 229 -10.71 13.14 2.68
C PRO A 229 -10.67 13.89 4.02
N SER A 230 -11.82 14.42 4.42
CA SER A 230 -12.07 14.95 5.76
C SER A 230 -13.48 14.58 6.22
N ILE A 231 -13.61 14.18 7.48
CA ILE A 231 -14.92 13.90 8.10
C ILE A 231 -15.73 15.18 8.39
N GLU A 232 -15.06 16.33 8.43
CA GLU A 232 -15.66 17.62 8.69
C GLU A 232 -15.54 18.53 7.47
N LYS A 233 -16.42 19.52 7.37
CA LYS A 233 -16.34 20.51 6.30
C LYS A 233 -15.18 21.45 6.60
N VAL A 234 -14.28 21.59 5.64
CA VAL A 234 -13.12 22.48 5.76
C VAL A 234 -13.24 23.61 4.75
N ASP A 235 -12.90 24.81 5.18
CA ASP A 235 -12.82 25.98 4.30
C ASP A 235 -11.71 25.78 3.26
N SER A 236 -12.00 26.10 1.99
CA SER A 236 -11.03 26.02 0.89
C SER A 236 -9.79 26.90 1.08
N SER A 237 -9.88 27.93 1.93
CA SER A 237 -8.78 28.83 2.28
C SER A 237 -7.99 28.40 3.52
N ALA A 238 -8.33 27.25 4.12
CA ALA A 238 -7.65 26.76 5.32
C ALA A 238 -6.17 26.50 5.06
N LYS A 239 -5.32 27.05 5.93
CA LYS A 239 -3.88 26.83 5.91
C LYS A 239 -3.53 25.39 6.29
N ALA A 240 -2.40 24.89 5.82
CA ALA A 240 -1.90 23.54 6.12
C ALA A 240 -1.93 23.19 7.63
N SER A 241 -1.60 24.15 8.50
CA SER A 241 -1.63 23.95 9.96
C SER A 241 -3.02 23.62 10.50
N ALA A 242 -4.09 24.17 9.91
CA ALA A 242 -5.47 23.90 10.28
C ALA A 242 -6.02 22.61 9.64
N LEU A 243 -5.41 22.12 8.56
CA LEU A 243 -5.81 20.89 7.87
C LEU A 243 -5.34 19.64 8.61
N ARG A 244 -4.15 19.69 9.23
CA ARG A 244 -3.48 18.53 9.83
C ARG A 244 -4.37 17.68 10.73
N ASP A 245 -5.21 18.33 11.53
CA ASP A 245 -6.03 17.66 12.54
C ASP A 245 -7.42 17.24 12.00
N LYS A 246 -7.72 17.57 10.74
CA LYS A 246 -9.03 17.40 10.10
C LYS A 246 -9.03 16.38 8.96
N LEU A 247 -7.86 16.05 8.43
CA LEU A 247 -7.71 15.14 7.30
C LEU A 247 -7.63 13.68 7.74
N GLY A 248 -8.06 12.80 6.85
CA GLY A 248 -8.02 11.35 7.04
C GLY A 248 -9.39 10.70 6.95
N ALA A 249 -9.36 9.40 6.73
CA ALA A 249 -10.51 8.52 6.78
C ALA A 249 -10.09 7.16 7.33
N ASN A 250 -11.03 6.47 8.00
CA ASN A 250 -10.90 5.09 8.46
C ASN A 250 -11.85 4.19 7.68
#